data_AF-A0AAV7A623-F1
#
_entry.id   AF-A0AAV7A623-F1
#
_cell.length_a   1.000
_cell.length_b   1.000
_cell.length_c   1.000
_cell.angle_alpha   90.00
_cell.angle_beta   90.00
_cell.angle_gamma   90.00
#
_symmetry.space_group_name_H-M   'P 1'
#
loop_
_entity.id
_entity.type
_entity.pdbx_description
1 polymer ?
#
loop_
_entity_poly.entity_id
_entity_poly.type
_entity_poly.pdbx_seq_one_letter_code
_entity_poly.pdbx_strand_id
1 'polypeptide(L)'
;MPHETQLYEDIPTSRWPIVYSTDYNITFIGLEKLHPFDSGKWGKIINFLRDEKLITDDTIVTAKEATEDDLLVVHTRRYINKLKWSFVVATITEIPPLVLLPNFLVQRRVLKPLRTQTGGTIMAGKLAIERGWAINVGGGFHHCSSDKGGGFCAYADITLAIKFLFERVEGVSKATIIDLDAHQVLDYTVVESSFTDFVHRLVSDFRLQSYIRFCCAFSSVCYFSFGIMRSYGEECTV
;
A
#
# COMPACT_ATOMS: atom_id res chain seq x y z
N MET A 1 -4.60 16.32 17.84
CA MET A 1 -5.22 16.66 16.56
C MET A 1 -4.68 15.69 15.51
N PRO A 2 -5.51 15.20 14.58
CA PRO A 2 -5.04 14.29 13.52
C PRO A 2 -3.91 14.96 12.72
N HIS A 3 -2.94 14.16 12.28
CA HIS A 3 -1.85 14.61 11.41
C HIS A 3 -2.41 15.22 10.11
N GLU A 4 -2.09 16.46 9.77
CA GLU A 4 -2.59 17.12 8.56
C GLU A 4 -1.94 16.52 7.31
N THR A 5 -2.75 16.09 6.34
CA THR A 5 -2.27 15.35 5.16
C THR A 5 -3.12 15.62 3.93
N GLN A 6 -2.49 15.67 2.76
CA GLN A 6 -3.17 15.79 1.47
C GLN A 6 -3.49 14.42 0.83
N LEU A 7 -3.12 13.32 1.49
CA LEU A 7 -3.32 11.95 1.01
C LEU A 7 -4.76 11.44 1.21
N TYR A 8 -5.60 12.21 1.91
CA TYR A 8 -6.93 11.81 2.36
C TYR A 8 -8.02 12.74 1.79
N GLU A 9 -8.01 12.95 0.48
CA GLU A 9 -8.98 13.82 -0.21
C GLU A 9 -10.26 13.07 -0.65
N ASP A 10 -11.32 13.84 -0.93
CA ASP A 10 -12.56 13.30 -1.45
C ASP A 10 -12.48 13.06 -2.96
N ILE A 11 -12.89 11.86 -3.35
CA ILE A 11 -12.83 11.39 -4.73
C ILE A 11 -14.25 11.28 -5.28
N PRO A 12 -14.56 11.86 -6.46
CA PRO A 12 -15.85 11.70 -7.11
C PRO A 12 -16.23 10.23 -7.33
N THR A 13 -17.52 9.93 -7.24
CA THR A 13 -18.06 8.57 -7.45
C THR A 13 -17.91 8.06 -8.89
N SER A 14 -17.65 8.96 -9.85
CA SER A 14 -17.37 8.61 -11.25
C SER A 14 -16.04 7.87 -11.43
N ARG A 15 -15.06 8.08 -10.54
CA ARG A 15 -13.80 7.33 -10.52
C ARG A 15 -14.00 6.01 -9.80
N TRP A 16 -13.41 4.94 -10.30
CA TRP A 16 -13.43 3.63 -9.65
C TRP A 16 -12.36 3.58 -8.55
N PRO A 17 -12.50 2.74 -7.52
CA PRO A 17 -11.53 2.67 -6.44
C PRO A 17 -10.26 1.89 -6.84
N ILE A 18 -9.67 2.27 -7.98
CA ILE A 18 -8.41 1.77 -8.52
C ILE A 18 -7.45 2.95 -8.50
N VAL A 19 -6.41 2.84 -7.68
CA VAL A 19 -5.45 3.90 -7.39
C VAL A 19 -4.14 3.62 -8.12
N TYR A 20 -3.68 4.61 -8.88
CA TYR A 20 -2.45 4.52 -9.66
C TYR A 20 -1.88 5.92 -9.94
N SER A 21 -0.57 6.00 -10.18
CA SER A 21 0.05 7.19 -10.76
C SER A 21 1.09 6.79 -11.79
N THR A 22 1.23 7.58 -12.84
CA THR A 22 2.29 7.40 -13.85
C THR A 22 3.70 7.46 -13.22
N ASP A 23 3.82 8.09 -12.05
CA ASP A 23 5.06 8.18 -11.27
C ASP A 23 5.40 6.91 -10.48
N TYR A 24 4.59 5.84 -10.54
CA TYR A 24 4.88 4.59 -9.83
C TYR A 24 6.10 3.84 -10.36
N ASN A 25 6.34 3.92 -11.67
CA ASN A 25 7.42 3.17 -12.31
C ASN A 25 8.78 3.73 -11.88
N ILE A 26 9.64 2.85 -11.40
CA ILE A 26 11.04 3.15 -11.08
C ILE A 26 11.87 2.78 -12.30
N THR A 27 12.63 3.74 -12.83
CA THR A 27 13.46 3.54 -14.03
C THR A 27 14.88 4.04 -13.80
N PHE A 28 15.86 3.24 -14.23
CA PHE A 28 17.30 3.41 -14.05
C PHE A 28 18.04 3.42 -15.39
N ILE A 29 17.52 4.16 -16.37
CA ILE A 29 18.12 4.27 -17.71
C ILE A 29 18.40 2.86 -18.32
N GLY A 30 17.52 1.89 -18.04
CA GLY A 30 17.62 0.52 -18.53
C GLY A 30 18.27 -0.47 -17.56
N LEU A 31 18.97 -0.02 -16.50
CA LEU A 31 19.56 -0.91 -15.49
C LEU A 31 18.51 -1.67 -14.67
N GLU A 32 17.28 -1.15 -14.59
CA GLU A 32 16.15 -1.84 -13.95
C GLU A 32 15.87 -3.21 -14.56
N LYS A 33 16.19 -3.40 -15.86
CA LYS A 33 15.97 -4.67 -16.57
C LYS A 33 16.91 -5.79 -16.16
N LEU A 34 18.00 -5.46 -15.45
CA LEU A 34 18.95 -6.43 -14.93
C LEU A 34 18.56 -6.93 -13.53
N HIS A 35 17.55 -6.31 -12.92
CA HIS A 35 17.07 -6.66 -11.60
C HIS A 35 15.87 -7.62 -11.71
N PRO A 36 15.79 -8.70 -10.89
CA PRO A 36 14.67 -9.65 -10.94
C PRO A 36 13.30 -9.02 -10.66
N PHE A 37 13.27 -7.94 -9.87
CA PHE A 37 12.07 -7.14 -9.63
C PHE A 37 11.78 -6.19 -10.82
N ASP A 38 10.69 -6.46 -11.55
CA ASP A 38 10.20 -5.59 -12.63
C ASP A 38 9.56 -4.32 -12.07
N SER A 39 10.36 -3.27 -11.97
CA SER A 39 9.94 -1.98 -11.41
C SER A 39 9.13 -1.10 -12.37
N GLY A 40 8.76 -1.65 -13.55
CA GLY A 40 7.83 -1.04 -14.50
C GLY A 40 6.49 -1.77 -14.62
N LYS A 41 6.26 -2.83 -13.83
CA LYS A 41 5.07 -3.69 -13.95
C LYS A 41 3.75 -2.98 -13.72
N TRP A 42 3.72 -1.95 -12.87
CA TRP A 42 2.50 -1.19 -12.57
C TRP A 42 1.93 -0.50 -13.80
N GLY A 43 2.78 0.19 -14.57
CA GLY A 43 2.38 0.76 -15.85
C GLY A 43 1.95 -0.31 -16.86
N LYS A 44 2.58 -1.50 -16.86
CA LYS A 44 2.16 -2.60 -17.73
C LYS A 44 0.76 -3.10 -17.40
N ILE A 45 0.43 -3.24 -16.11
CA ILE A 45 -0.92 -3.62 -15.64
C ILE A 45 -1.95 -2.59 -16.11
N ILE A 46 -1.69 -1.31 -15.89
CA ILE A 46 -2.62 -0.23 -16.30
C ILE A 46 -2.79 -0.18 -17.81
N ASN A 47 -1.70 -0.28 -18.57
CA ASN A 47 -1.78 -0.29 -20.03
C ASN A 47 -2.58 -1.49 -20.53
N PHE A 48 -2.34 -2.69 -19.97
CA PHE A 48 -3.11 -3.87 -20.31
C PHE A 48 -4.62 -3.68 -20.05
N LEU A 49 -4.99 -3.19 -18.85
CA LEU A 49 -6.40 -2.94 -18.51
C LEU A 49 -7.04 -1.86 -19.42
N ARG A 50 -6.26 -0.87 -19.86
CA ARG A 50 -6.70 0.15 -20.80
C ARG A 50 -6.91 -0.42 -22.21
N ASP A 51 -5.97 -1.23 -22.69
CA ASP A 51 -6.02 -1.85 -24.01
C ASP A 51 -7.23 -2.81 -24.12
N GLU A 52 -7.54 -3.52 -23.04
CA GLU A 52 -8.75 -4.35 -22.88
C GLU A 52 -10.04 -3.53 -22.64
N LYS A 53 -9.95 -2.19 -22.62
CA LYS A 53 -11.07 -1.25 -22.42
C LYS A 53 -11.82 -1.47 -21.11
N LEU A 54 -11.15 -2.01 -20.09
CA LEU A 54 -11.72 -2.22 -18.75
C LEU A 54 -11.66 -0.93 -17.91
N ILE A 55 -10.66 -0.08 -18.18
CA ILE A 55 -10.48 1.22 -17.51
C ILE A 55 -10.10 2.30 -18.51
N THR A 56 -10.33 3.56 -18.14
CA THR A 56 -9.85 4.77 -18.82
C THR A 56 -9.17 5.70 -17.81
N ASP A 57 -8.43 6.71 -18.28
CA ASP A 57 -7.74 7.65 -17.40
C ASP A 57 -8.70 8.41 -16.47
N ASP A 58 -9.91 8.69 -16.95
CA ASP A 58 -10.95 9.37 -16.16
C ASP A 58 -11.58 8.47 -15.09
N THR A 59 -11.43 7.14 -15.22
CA THR A 59 -11.94 6.17 -14.21
C THR A 59 -10.93 5.89 -13.10
N ILE A 60 -9.65 6.22 -13.26
CA ILE A 60 -8.59 5.92 -12.29
C ILE A 60 -8.49 7.04 -11.25
N VAL A 61 -8.18 6.67 -10.00
CA VAL A 61 -7.81 7.62 -8.95
C VAL A 61 -6.31 7.84 -8.98
N THR A 62 -5.89 9.10 -9.16
CA THR A 62 -4.47 9.46 -9.17
C THR A 62 -3.89 9.48 -7.76
N ALA A 63 -2.84 8.70 -7.52
CA ALA A 63 -2.12 8.71 -6.25
C ALA A 63 -1.25 9.97 -6.07
N LYS A 64 -1.20 10.49 -4.84
CA LYS A 64 -0.31 11.59 -4.44
C LYS A 64 0.93 11.08 -3.71
N GLU A 65 2.02 11.85 -3.77
CA GLU A 65 3.25 11.56 -3.04
C GLU A 65 3.05 11.76 -1.53
N ALA A 66 3.43 10.75 -0.73
CA ALA A 66 3.50 10.91 0.72
C ALA A 66 4.64 11.86 1.12
N THR A 67 4.31 12.88 1.92
CA THR A 67 5.28 13.86 2.42
C THR A 67 6.18 13.27 3.49
N GLU A 68 7.24 14.01 3.87
CA GLU A 68 8.07 13.56 4.99
C GLU A 68 7.27 13.51 6.31
N ASP A 69 6.36 14.46 6.53
CA ASP A 69 5.55 14.50 7.74
C ASP A 69 4.54 13.35 7.78
N ASP A 70 3.96 12.95 6.63
CA ASP A 70 3.13 11.74 6.55
C ASP A 70 3.91 10.49 6.96
N LEU A 71 5.12 10.33 6.46
CA LEU A 71 5.95 9.15 6.74
C LEU A 71 6.38 9.07 8.20
N LEU A 72 6.60 10.22 8.84
CA LEU A 72 6.99 10.32 10.26
C LEU A 72 5.92 9.87 11.23
N VAL A 73 4.69 9.70 10.76
CA VAL A 73 3.62 9.11 11.56
C VAL A 73 3.94 7.66 11.95
N VAL A 74 4.68 6.92 11.12
CA VAL A 74 5.07 5.52 11.40
C VAL A 74 6.58 5.28 11.41
N HIS A 75 7.37 6.18 10.82
CA HIS A 75 8.82 6.05 10.77
C HIS A 75 9.54 6.96 11.76
N THR A 76 10.70 6.48 12.23
CA THR A 76 11.60 7.33 13.00
C THR A 76 12.27 8.38 12.12
N ARG A 77 12.43 9.62 12.61
CA ARG A 77 13.21 10.67 11.92
C ARG A 77 14.63 10.19 11.60
N ARG A 78 15.21 9.38 12.48
CA ARG A 78 16.52 8.74 12.26
C ARG A 78 16.54 7.92 10.98
N TYR A 79 15.52 7.08 10.75
CA TYR A 79 15.43 6.25 9.56
C TYR A 79 15.18 7.07 8.29
N ILE A 80 14.24 8.02 8.33
CA ILE A 80 13.99 8.94 7.21
C ILE A 80 15.27 9.69 6.80
N ASN A 81 16.09 10.12 7.76
CA ASN A 81 17.38 10.73 7.48
C ASN A 81 18.41 9.76 6.88
N LYS A 82 18.36 8.46 7.20
CA LYS A 82 19.23 7.46 6.56
C LYS A 82 18.92 7.30 5.07
N LEU A 83 17.65 7.40 4.67
CA LEU A 83 17.23 7.29 3.26
C LEU A 83 17.80 8.39 2.35
N LYS A 84 18.35 9.48 2.93
CA LYS A 84 19.07 10.52 2.18
C LYS A 84 20.39 9.99 1.57
N TRP A 85 20.90 8.85 2.02
CA TRP A 85 22.15 8.27 1.53
C TRP A 85 21.90 7.18 0.48
N SER A 86 22.49 7.33 -0.72
CA SER A 86 22.32 6.37 -1.82
C SER A 86 22.73 4.95 -1.45
N PHE A 87 23.75 4.78 -0.60
CA PHE A 87 24.18 3.48 -0.10
C PHE A 87 23.05 2.75 0.65
N VAL A 88 22.33 3.46 1.51
CA VAL A 88 21.20 2.89 2.25
C VAL A 88 20.09 2.47 1.30
N VAL A 89 19.75 3.32 0.33
CA VAL A 89 18.72 3.00 -0.68
C VAL A 89 19.13 1.78 -1.51
N ALA A 90 20.38 1.72 -1.97
CA ALA A 90 20.93 0.60 -2.72
C ALA A 90 20.83 -0.73 -1.95
N THR A 91 21.09 -0.71 -0.64
CA THR A 91 20.94 -1.88 0.23
C THR A 91 19.47 -2.28 0.38
N ILE A 92 18.56 -1.34 0.63
CA ILE A 92 17.13 -1.61 0.81
C ILE A 92 16.51 -2.18 -0.47
N THR A 93 16.88 -1.62 -1.62
CA THR A 93 16.38 -2.07 -2.92
C THR A 93 17.24 -3.16 -3.52
N GLU A 94 18.23 -3.72 -2.83
CA GLU A 94 19.08 -4.81 -3.36
C GLU A 94 19.67 -4.53 -4.77
N ILE A 95 19.94 -3.25 -5.08
CA ILE A 95 20.51 -2.81 -6.36
C ILE A 95 21.83 -2.09 -6.05
N PRO A 96 22.95 -2.81 -5.92
CA PRO A 96 24.25 -2.22 -5.66
C PRO A 96 24.66 -1.09 -6.63
N PRO A 97 24.35 -1.15 -7.94
CA PRO A 97 24.68 -0.06 -8.87
C PRO A 97 24.11 1.32 -8.53
N LEU A 98 23.05 1.42 -7.69
CA LEU A 98 22.49 2.72 -7.30
C LEU A 98 23.48 3.60 -6.53
N VAL A 99 24.49 3.00 -5.88
CA VAL A 99 25.54 3.75 -5.18
C VAL A 99 26.35 4.63 -6.13
N LEU A 100 26.45 4.25 -7.40
CA LEU A 100 27.20 4.98 -8.43
C LEU A 100 26.40 6.15 -9.03
N LEU A 101 25.08 6.19 -8.80
CA LEU A 101 24.24 7.26 -9.33
C LEU A 101 24.32 8.52 -8.44
N PRO A 102 24.28 9.72 -9.05
CA PRO A 102 24.06 10.95 -8.32
C PRO A 102 22.87 10.86 -7.37
N ASN A 103 23.05 11.23 -6.10
CA ASN A 103 22.04 11.02 -5.06
C ASN A 103 20.67 11.61 -5.42
N PHE A 104 20.62 12.80 -6.03
CA PHE A 104 19.36 13.41 -6.46
C PHE A 104 18.57 12.54 -7.44
N LEU A 105 19.24 11.74 -8.29
CA LEU A 105 18.57 10.79 -9.18
C LEU A 105 17.99 9.62 -8.39
N VAL A 106 18.72 9.09 -7.39
CA VAL A 106 18.22 8.02 -6.52
C VAL A 106 16.97 8.50 -5.76
N GLN A 107 17.03 9.70 -5.17
CA GLN A 107 15.89 10.30 -4.48
C GLN A 107 14.69 10.46 -5.42
N ARG A 108 14.90 11.00 -6.63
CA ARG A 108 13.83 11.33 -7.58
C ARG A 108 13.27 10.11 -8.34
N ARG A 109 14.10 9.14 -8.70
CA ARG A 109 13.72 8.00 -9.55
C ARG A 109 13.38 6.75 -8.76
N VAL A 110 13.74 6.67 -7.47
CA VAL A 110 13.46 5.51 -6.61
C VAL A 110 12.53 5.88 -5.48
N LEU A 111 12.97 6.78 -4.61
CA LEU A 111 12.23 7.07 -3.38
C LEU A 111 10.94 7.82 -3.66
N LYS A 112 10.93 8.78 -4.59
CA LYS A 112 9.67 9.47 -4.98
C LYS A 112 8.59 8.50 -5.50
N PRO A 113 8.86 7.58 -6.44
CA PRO A 113 7.90 6.55 -6.81
C PRO A 113 7.39 5.73 -5.62
N LEU A 114 8.28 5.27 -4.73
CA LEU A 114 7.89 4.51 -3.54
C LEU A 114 7.00 5.34 -2.61
N ARG A 115 7.29 6.62 -2.40
CA ARG A 115 6.42 7.55 -1.65
C ARG A 115 5.06 7.75 -2.29
N THR A 116 5.00 7.79 -3.62
CA THR A 116 3.75 7.94 -4.37
C THR A 116 2.91 6.68 -4.23
N GLN A 117 3.54 5.50 -4.28
CA GLN A 117 2.88 4.24 -3.98
C GLN A 117 2.35 4.19 -2.54
N THR A 118 3.13 4.66 -1.56
CA THR A 118 2.67 4.79 -0.17
C THR A 118 1.43 5.67 -0.04
N GLY A 119 1.41 6.83 -0.71
CA GLY A 119 0.22 7.69 -0.74
C GLY A 119 -0.99 7.01 -1.41
N GLY A 120 -0.74 6.21 -2.45
CA GLY A 120 -1.77 5.38 -3.07
C GLY A 120 -2.38 4.35 -2.13
N THR A 121 -1.58 3.72 -1.26
CA THR A 121 -2.06 2.74 -0.27
C THR A 121 -3.00 3.40 0.75
N ILE A 122 -2.70 4.63 1.17
CA ILE A 122 -3.57 5.42 2.05
C ILE A 122 -4.89 5.77 1.36
N MET A 123 -4.82 6.26 0.12
CA MET A 123 -6.02 6.58 -0.67
C MET A 123 -6.89 5.34 -0.91
N ALA A 124 -6.27 4.19 -1.24
CA ALA A 124 -7.00 2.93 -1.39
C ALA A 124 -7.66 2.50 -0.07
N GLY A 125 -6.99 2.64 1.08
CA GLY A 125 -7.58 2.41 2.39
C GLY A 125 -8.84 3.26 2.64
N LYS A 126 -8.77 4.57 2.35
CA LYS A 126 -9.92 5.49 2.43
C LYS A 126 -11.07 5.02 1.53
N LEU A 127 -10.78 4.82 0.24
CA LEU A 127 -11.80 4.46 -0.74
C LEU A 127 -12.47 3.15 -0.42
N ALA A 128 -11.74 2.21 0.16
CA ALA A 128 -12.28 0.92 0.50
C ALA A 128 -13.22 0.97 1.72
N ILE A 129 -12.98 1.86 2.69
CA ILE A 129 -13.98 2.19 3.72
C ILE A 129 -15.23 2.77 3.07
N GLU A 130 -15.07 3.74 2.17
CA GLU A 130 -16.18 4.48 1.57
C GLU A 130 -17.02 3.65 0.58
N ARG A 131 -16.37 2.73 -0.13
CA ARG A 131 -16.93 2.07 -1.33
C ARG A 131 -16.96 0.54 -1.21
N GLY A 132 -16.51 -0.01 -0.09
CA GLY A 132 -16.47 -1.45 0.17
C GLY A 132 -15.25 -2.16 -0.39
N TRP A 133 -14.51 -1.55 -1.33
CA TRP A 133 -13.27 -2.11 -1.87
C TRP A 133 -12.40 -1.03 -2.51
N ALA A 134 -11.09 -1.31 -2.62
CA ALA A 134 -10.17 -0.55 -3.45
C ALA A 134 -8.92 -1.36 -3.79
N ILE A 135 -8.22 -0.94 -4.83
CA ILE A 135 -6.94 -1.51 -5.26
C ILE A 135 -5.94 -0.37 -5.38
N ASN A 136 -4.80 -0.48 -4.70
CA ASN A 136 -3.61 0.27 -5.11
C ASN A 136 -2.79 -0.63 -6.04
N VAL A 137 -2.55 -0.19 -7.26
CA VAL A 137 -1.79 -0.99 -8.23
C VAL A 137 -0.33 -1.14 -7.80
N GLY A 138 0.18 -0.21 -6.98
CA GLY A 138 1.49 -0.29 -6.33
C GLY A 138 1.39 -0.52 -4.82
N GLY A 139 2.50 -0.27 -4.13
CA GLY A 139 2.60 -0.39 -2.67
C GLY A 139 2.79 -1.83 -2.21
N GLY A 140 2.33 -2.12 -0.99
CA GLY A 140 2.44 -3.45 -0.39
C GLY A 140 3.83 -3.73 0.16
N PHE A 141 4.44 -2.70 0.75
CA PHE A 141 5.83 -2.75 1.20
C PHE A 141 5.97 -3.47 2.53
N HIS A 142 5.72 -4.78 2.50
CA HIS A 142 5.60 -5.64 3.68
C HIS A 142 6.92 -5.94 4.41
N HIS A 143 8.07 -5.64 3.83
CA HIS A 143 9.40 -5.83 4.45
C HIS A 143 9.93 -4.57 5.18
N CYS A 144 9.14 -3.50 5.27
CA CYS A 144 9.56 -2.26 5.93
C CYS A 144 8.95 -2.12 7.32
N SER A 145 9.79 -1.77 8.30
CA SER A 145 9.41 -1.42 9.67
C SER A 145 9.63 0.07 9.95
N SER A 146 9.36 0.51 11.18
CA SER A 146 9.47 1.92 11.58
C SER A 146 10.89 2.50 11.43
N ASP A 147 11.94 1.68 11.51
CA ASP A 147 13.33 2.15 11.44
C ASP A 147 14.26 1.36 10.50
N LYS A 148 13.70 0.43 9.72
CA LYS A 148 14.42 -0.40 8.76
C LYS A 148 13.59 -0.67 7.50
N GLY A 149 14.23 -0.65 6.35
CA GLY A 149 13.69 -1.15 5.09
C GLY A 149 14.47 -2.38 4.62
N GLY A 150 13.93 -3.08 3.62
CA GLY A 150 14.57 -4.24 2.97
C GLY A 150 13.67 -4.81 1.88
N GLY A 151 14.21 -5.67 1.01
CA GLY A 151 13.44 -6.33 -0.04
C GLY A 151 12.57 -5.36 -0.86
N PHE A 152 13.17 -4.27 -1.36
CA PHE A 152 12.49 -3.19 -2.10
C PHE A 152 11.51 -2.30 -1.31
N CYS A 153 11.29 -2.59 -0.04
CA CYS A 153 10.34 -1.89 0.81
C CYS A 153 11.07 -0.77 1.59
N ALA A 154 10.95 0.47 1.12
CA ALA A 154 11.56 1.63 1.79
C ALA A 154 10.65 2.32 2.81
N TYR A 155 9.33 2.18 2.68
CA TYR A 155 8.33 2.85 3.53
C TYR A 155 7.26 1.86 3.96
N ALA A 156 6.83 1.90 5.21
CA ALA A 156 5.83 1.01 5.80
C ALA A 156 4.40 1.50 5.48
N ASP A 157 4.03 1.42 4.21
CA ASP A 157 2.76 1.96 3.69
C ASP A 157 1.52 1.28 4.28
N ILE A 158 1.57 -0.04 4.48
CA ILE A 158 0.49 -0.83 5.11
C ILE A 158 0.22 -0.30 6.53
N THR A 159 1.27 -0.17 7.33
CA THR A 159 1.19 0.34 8.71
C THR A 159 0.67 1.77 8.75
N LEU A 160 1.12 2.62 7.82
CA LEU A 160 0.66 4.00 7.71
C LEU A 160 -0.83 4.09 7.36
N ALA A 161 -1.28 3.28 6.39
CA ALA A 161 -2.69 3.23 6.01
C ALA A 161 -3.57 2.76 7.19
N ILE A 162 -3.18 1.71 7.91
CA ILE A 162 -3.93 1.23 9.09
C ILE A 162 -3.99 2.31 10.18
N LYS A 163 -2.88 2.99 10.46
CA LYS A 163 -2.85 4.07 11.46
C LYS A 163 -3.76 5.22 11.08
N PHE A 164 -3.75 5.64 9.81
CA PHE A 164 -4.65 6.69 9.33
C PHE A 164 -6.12 6.27 9.42
N LEU A 165 -6.43 5.00 9.11
CA LEU A 165 -7.80 4.48 9.24
C LEU A 165 -8.29 4.50 10.68
N PHE A 166 -7.46 4.07 11.64
CA PHE A 166 -7.82 4.08 13.07
C PHE A 166 -7.98 5.49 13.62
N GLU A 167 -7.18 6.45 13.16
CA GLU A 167 -7.25 7.84 13.62
C GLU A 167 -8.40 8.64 13.00
N ARG A 168 -8.87 8.26 11.80
CA ARG A 168 -9.78 9.08 10.98
C ARG A 168 -11.16 8.49 10.78
N VAL A 169 -11.33 7.18 10.96
CA VAL A 169 -12.60 6.51 10.71
C VAL A 169 -13.16 6.00 12.03
N GLU A 170 -14.28 6.60 12.43
CA GLU A 170 -14.99 6.21 13.65
C GLU A 170 -15.46 4.74 13.56
N GLY A 171 -15.33 4.02 14.67
CA GLY A 171 -15.72 2.61 14.76
C GLY A 171 -14.69 1.60 14.21
N VAL A 172 -13.64 2.06 13.53
CA VAL A 172 -12.54 1.20 13.09
C VAL A 172 -11.48 1.08 14.19
N SER A 173 -11.29 -0.12 14.71
CA SER A 173 -10.27 -0.40 15.74
C SER A 173 -9.45 -1.67 15.49
N LYS A 174 -9.80 -2.44 14.45
CA LYS A 174 -9.16 -3.70 14.11
C LYS A 174 -8.95 -3.80 12.60
N ALA A 175 -7.83 -4.36 12.20
CA ALA A 175 -7.51 -4.69 10.83
C ALA A 175 -6.88 -6.08 10.75
N THR A 176 -7.20 -6.82 9.68
CA THR A 176 -6.61 -8.11 9.37
C THR A 176 -5.81 -7.97 8.08
N ILE A 177 -4.54 -8.34 8.14
CA ILE A 177 -3.63 -8.37 6.99
C ILE A 177 -3.52 -9.82 6.51
N ILE A 178 -3.81 -10.03 5.24
CA ILE A 178 -3.64 -11.28 4.52
C ILE A 178 -2.52 -11.04 3.52
N ASP A 179 -1.41 -11.72 3.72
CA ASP A 179 -0.25 -11.64 2.84
C ASP A 179 -0.17 -12.92 2.00
N LEU A 180 -0.32 -12.76 0.69
CA LEU A 180 -0.22 -13.85 -0.29
C LEU A 180 1.10 -13.80 -1.06
N ASP A 181 2.07 -12.97 -0.64
CA ASP A 181 3.40 -13.00 -1.21
C ASP A 181 4.12 -14.31 -0.85
N ALA A 182 4.92 -14.82 -1.78
CA ALA A 182 5.69 -16.05 -1.59
C ALA A 182 6.88 -15.86 -0.63
N HIS A 183 7.35 -14.62 -0.44
CA HIS A 183 8.44 -14.28 0.48
C HIS A 183 7.90 -14.06 1.90
N GLN A 184 8.44 -14.78 2.89
CA GLN A 184 8.02 -14.65 4.28
C GLN A 184 8.37 -13.27 4.87
N VAL A 185 7.47 -12.77 5.71
CA VAL A 185 7.56 -11.47 6.37
C VAL A 185 8.61 -11.45 7.49
N LEU A 186 9.39 -10.37 7.60
CA LEU A 186 10.06 -9.99 8.84
C LEU A 186 9.19 -8.95 9.56
N ASP A 187 8.52 -9.41 10.62
CA ASP A 187 8.00 -8.60 11.75
C ASP A 187 6.61 -7.93 11.63
N TYR A 188 5.58 -8.69 11.26
CA TYR A 188 4.24 -8.47 11.83
C TYR A 188 4.01 -9.48 12.95
N THR A 189 3.40 -9.07 14.05
CA THR A 189 2.84 -10.03 15.01
C THR A 189 1.67 -10.74 14.31
N VAL A 190 1.98 -11.85 13.64
CA VAL A 190 1.07 -12.67 12.85
C VAL A 190 0.05 -13.33 13.78
N VAL A 191 -1.24 -13.04 13.59
CA VAL A 191 -2.27 -14.04 13.87
C VAL A 191 -2.29 -14.94 12.64
N GLU A 192 -1.62 -16.08 12.78
CA GLU A 192 -1.42 -17.07 11.72
C GLU A 192 -2.77 -17.72 11.39
N SER A 193 -3.14 -17.75 10.12
CA SER A 193 -3.98 -18.84 9.62
C SER A 193 -3.56 -19.15 8.20
N SER A 194 -3.17 -20.40 7.97
CA SER A 194 -2.81 -20.96 6.67
C SER A 194 -3.88 -20.65 5.61
N PHE A 195 -3.48 -20.54 4.34
CA PHE A 195 -4.37 -20.30 3.19
C PHE A 195 -5.58 -21.26 3.15
N THR A 196 -5.41 -22.51 3.61
CA THR A 196 -6.47 -23.52 3.67
C THR A 196 -7.42 -23.32 4.86
N ASP A 197 -6.90 -22.93 6.03
CA ASP A 197 -7.74 -22.59 7.19
C ASP A 197 -8.50 -21.28 7.00
N PHE A 198 -7.93 -20.33 6.26
CA PHE A 198 -8.55 -19.06 5.91
C PHE A 198 -9.80 -19.28 5.05
N VAL A 199 -9.70 -20.06 3.96
CA VAL A 199 -10.85 -20.38 3.10
C VAL A 199 -11.91 -21.18 3.85
N HIS A 200 -11.51 -22.13 4.71
CA HIS A 200 -12.46 -22.90 5.52
C HIS A 200 -13.17 -22.06 6.59
N ARG A 201 -12.50 -21.09 7.24
CA ARG A 201 -13.12 -20.17 8.21
C ARG A 201 -13.98 -19.10 7.53
N LEU A 202 -13.63 -18.65 6.33
CA LEU A 202 -14.40 -17.68 5.54
C LEU A 202 -15.80 -18.21 5.18
N VAL A 203 -15.93 -19.53 4.99
CA VAL A 203 -17.20 -20.19 4.67
C VAL A 203 -17.99 -20.58 5.93
N SER A 204 -17.32 -20.78 7.08
CA SER A 204 -17.95 -21.31 8.30
C SER A 204 -18.31 -20.28 9.37
N ASP A 205 -17.72 -19.09 9.38
CA ASP A 205 -17.94 -18.11 10.46
C ASP A 205 -18.54 -16.78 9.94
N PHE A 206 -19.85 -16.81 9.70
CA PHE A 206 -20.67 -15.67 9.27
C PHE A 206 -21.12 -14.75 10.44
N ARG A 207 -20.38 -14.67 11.56
CA ARG A 207 -20.77 -13.88 12.75
C ARG A 207 -19.70 -12.94 13.32
N LEU A 208 -19.03 -12.15 12.49
CA LEU A 208 -18.08 -11.16 12.99
C LEU A 208 -18.31 -9.76 12.39
N GLN A 209 -18.91 -8.90 13.20
CA GLN A 209 -19.08 -7.46 12.96
C GLN A 209 -17.73 -6.72 13.12
N SER A 210 -17.44 -5.80 12.19
CA SER A 210 -16.35 -4.79 12.24
C SER A 210 -14.90 -5.24 11.98
N TYR A 211 -14.59 -5.77 10.80
CA TYR A 211 -13.22 -6.07 10.37
C TYR A 211 -12.84 -5.39 9.04
N ILE A 212 -11.66 -4.77 9.00
CA ILE A 212 -10.98 -4.40 7.75
C ILE A 212 -10.23 -5.63 7.23
N ARG A 213 -10.49 -6.06 5.99
CA ARG A 213 -9.65 -7.07 5.33
C ARG A 213 -8.72 -6.39 4.34
N PHE A 214 -7.43 -6.50 4.63
CA PHE A 214 -6.33 -6.05 3.79
C PHE A 214 -5.72 -7.29 3.14
N CYS A 215 -5.70 -7.38 1.82
CA CYS A 215 -5.10 -8.48 1.09
C CYS A 215 -3.96 -7.94 0.21
N CYS A 216 -2.72 -8.18 0.60
CA CYS A 216 -1.56 -8.00 -0.29
C CYS A 216 -1.50 -9.24 -1.18
N ALA A 217 -1.75 -9.11 -2.48
CA ALA A 217 -1.58 -10.21 -3.41
C ALA A 217 -0.50 -9.88 -4.44
N PHE A 218 0.51 -10.76 -4.50
CA PHE A 218 1.61 -10.79 -5.46
C PHE A 218 2.43 -9.50 -5.58
N SER A 219 3.49 -9.41 -4.78
CA SER A 219 4.67 -8.56 -4.94
C SER A 219 4.52 -7.05 -5.09
N SER A 220 3.32 -6.48 -5.34
CA SER A 220 3.07 -5.02 -5.34
C SER A 220 1.60 -4.55 -5.44
N VAL A 221 0.58 -5.40 -5.28
CA VAL A 221 -0.81 -4.94 -5.35
C VAL A 221 -1.47 -5.09 -3.98
N CYS A 222 -1.81 -3.97 -3.36
CA CYS A 222 -2.65 -3.96 -2.16
C CYS A 222 -4.12 -3.96 -2.57
N TYR A 223 -4.82 -5.03 -2.23
CA TYR A 223 -6.27 -5.12 -2.28
C TYR A 223 -6.84 -4.78 -0.92
N PHE A 224 -7.81 -3.88 -0.89
CA PHE A 224 -8.61 -3.59 0.27
C PHE A 224 -10.03 -4.04 -0.02
N SER A 225 -10.60 -4.88 0.84
CA SER A 225 -12.01 -5.28 0.74
C SER A 225 -12.65 -5.19 2.12
N PHE A 226 -13.80 -4.54 2.20
CA PHE A 226 -14.57 -4.34 3.42
C PHE A 226 -15.85 -5.14 3.33
N GLY A 227 -16.07 -6.01 4.32
CA GLY A 227 -17.39 -6.60 4.54
C GLY A 227 -18.23 -5.64 5.38
N ILE A 228 -19.15 -4.90 4.76
CA ILE A 228 -20.17 -4.16 5.51
C ILE A 228 -21.26 -5.16 5.95
N MET A 229 -21.13 -5.73 7.15
CA MET A 229 -22.33 -6.23 7.84
C MET A 229 -23.05 -5.03 8.41
N ARG A 230 -24.12 -4.57 7.75
CA ARG A 230 -25.08 -3.65 8.36
C ARG A 230 -25.67 -4.36 9.57
N SER A 231 -25.38 -3.87 10.78
CA SER A 231 -26.27 -4.11 11.91
C SER A 231 -27.55 -3.34 11.59
N TYR A 232 -28.55 -4.01 11.03
CA TYR A 232 -29.91 -3.52 11.18
C TYR A 232 -30.23 -3.68 12.66
N GLY A 233 -30.28 -2.56 13.37
CA GLY A 233 -30.83 -2.53 14.71
C GLY A 233 -32.28 -2.98 14.62
N GLU A 234 -32.54 -4.21 15.02
CA GLU A 234 -33.83 -4.56 15.61
C GLU A 234 -33.60 -4.76 17.09
N GLU A 235 -34.30 -3.95 17.88
CA GLU A 235 -34.52 -4.19 19.28
C GLU A 235 -35.03 -5.62 19.47
N CYS A 236 -34.32 -6.39 20.27
CA CYS A 236 -34.92 -7.51 20.97
C CYS A 236 -34.74 -7.25 22.47
N THR A 237 -35.77 -6.65 23.07
CA THR A 237 -36.29 -7.04 24.39
C THR A 237 -36.36 -8.58 24.42
N VAL A 238 -35.85 -9.32 25.40
CA VAL A 238 -35.91 -9.22 26.87
C VAL A 238 -34.62 -9.81 27.46
#